data_AF-A0A0D4BYT7-F1
#
_entry.id   AF-A0A0D4BYT7-F1
#
_cell.length_a   1.000
_cell.length_b   1.000
_cell.length_c   1.000
_cell.angle_alpha   90.00
_cell.angle_beta   90.00
_cell.angle_gamma   90.00
#
_symmetry.space_group_name_H-M   'P 1'
#
loop_
_entity.id
_entity.type
_entity.pdbx_description
1 polymer ?
#
loop_
_entity_poly.entity_id
_entity_poly.type
_entity_poly.pdbx_seq_one_letter_code
_entity_poly.pdbx_strand_id
1 'polypeptide(L)'
;MLTRRHFVKTSTLAVGAAAAGMAVGVAAATPAQAEYVTPALVPIMQSTTGAYAAYNCGPTSVTMALVAKGIKPAAWPDKVAAVQLVRRDAMKKVGSGGTTLAQIQAGFAYYGKGSHIAGIDEAINWAHQGHAVVVGGDAATPAFNWAKWLTAGASGVGHYVFLAGYDSSRGYKILDPVSASSANVVHYVSESAIRAFSSYYPYQSNVIPNL
;
A
#
# COMPACT_ATOMS: atom_id res chain seq x y z
N MET A 1 79.74 12.14 -30.08
CA MET A 1 80.09 13.41 -30.75
C MET A 1 78.83 14.27 -30.76
N LEU A 2 78.75 15.35 -29.96
CA LEU A 2 79.05 16.74 -30.37
C LEU A 2 78.27 17.08 -31.66
N THR A 3 77.31 18.02 -31.74
CA THR A 3 77.27 19.40 -31.23
C THR A 3 75.87 19.98 -31.55
N ARG A 4 75.21 20.78 -30.69
CA ARG A 4 75.11 22.28 -30.75
C ARG A 4 74.64 22.81 -32.12
N ARG A 5 73.73 23.78 -32.29
CA ARG A 5 73.24 24.91 -31.48
C ARG A 5 72.28 25.76 -32.35
N HIS A 6 71.43 26.58 -31.69
CA HIS A 6 70.95 27.93 -32.10
C HIS A 6 69.93 28.03 -33.28
N PHE A 7 68.96 28.95 -33.36
CA PHE A 7 68.64 30.25 -32.73
C PHE A 7 67.13 30.54 -33.01
N VAL A 8 66.32 30.96 -32.03
CA VAL A 8 65.70 32.31 -31.82
C VAL A 8 64.56 32.75 -32.76
N LYS A 9 63.37 32.90 -32.12
CA LYS A 9 62.22 33.84 -32.28
C LYS A 9 62.07 34.65 -33.59
N THR A 10 60.85 34.69 -34.13
CA THR A 10 59.90 35.81 -33.95
C THR A 10 58.50 35.53 -34.52
N SER A 11 57.56 36.31 -34.02
CA SER A 11 56.10 36.25 -34.00
C SER A 11 55.39 36.31 -35.36
N THR A 12 54.22 35.68 -35.45
CA THR A 12 53.08 36.25 -36.19
C THR A 12 51.77 35.71 -35.61
N LEU A 13 50.87 36.62 -35.20
CA LEU A 13 49.47 36.31 -34.92
C LEU A 13 48.80 35.86 -36.22
N ALA A 14 48.04 34.77 -36.17
CA ALA A 14 46.97 34.50 -37.11
C ALA A 14 45.75 33.97 -36.36
N VAL A 15 44.67 34.74 -36.51
CA VAL A 15 43.33 34.51 -36.00
C VAL A 15 42.76 33.25 -36.67
N GLY A 16 42.35 32.28 -35.86
CA GLY A 16 41.62 31.09 -36.31
C GLY A 16 40.43 30.86 -35.38
N ALA A 17 39.24 31.22 -35.85
CA ALA A 17 37.99 31.03 -35.14
C ALA A 17 37.73 29.53 -34.88
N ALA A 18 37.67 29.15 -33.60
CA ALA A 18 37.21 27.83 -33.19
C ALA A 18 35.67 27.80 -33.29
N ALA A 19 35.15 26.94 -34.17
CA ALA A 19 33.75 26.59 -34.18
C ALA A 19 33.43 25.79 -32.90
N ALA A 20 32.67 26.39 -32.00
CA ALA A 20 32.12 25.74 -30.83
C ALA A 20 31.05 24.73 -31.25
N GLY A 21 31.42 23.45 -31.36
CA GLY A 21 30.48 22.34 -31.38
C GLY A 21 29.98 22.09 -29.95
N MET A 22 28.77 22.54 -29.63
CA MET A 22 28.07 22.14 -28.41
C MET A 22 27.67 20.66 -28.53
N ALA A 23 28.52 19.77 -28.03
CA ALA A 23 28.12 18.42 -27.69
C ALA A 23 27.24 18.50 -26.42
N VAL A 24 25.92 18.51 -26.61
CA VAL A 24 24.96 18.32 -25.51
C VAL A 24 25.05 16.86 -25.10
N GLY A 25 25.96 16.57 -24.16
CA GLY A 25 25.98 15.30 -23.45
C GLY A 25 24.73 15.23 -22.59
N VAL A 26 23.70 14.53 -23.07
CA VAL A 26 22.55 14.17 -22.25
C VAL A 26 23.05 13.06 -21.31
N ALA A 27 23.60 13.46 -20.15
CA ALA A 27 23.85 12.52 -19.08
C ALA A 27 22.49 11.89 -18.72
N ALA A 28 22.36 10.59 -18.96
CA ALA A 28 21.19 9.85 -18.55
C ALA A 28 21.05 10.03 -17.03
N ALA A 29 20.01 10.77 -16.63
CA ALA A 29 19.67 10.90 -15.23
C ALA A 29 19.40 9.49 -14.69
N THR A 30 20.27 9.01 -13.82
CA THR A 30 19.96 7.89 -12.94
C THR A 30 18.63 8.26 -12.27
N PRO A 31 17.56 7.46 -12.40
CA PRO A 31 16.30 7.80 -11.75
C PRO A 31 16.61 7.93 -10.26
N ALA A 32 16.40 9.13 -9.73
CA ALA A 32 16.46 9.36 -8.31
C ALA A 32 15.57 8.29 -7.67
N GLN A 33 16.15 7.44 -6.82
CA GLN A 33 15.37 6.59 -5.94
C GLN A 33 14.50 7.55 -5.14
N ALA A 34 13.22 7.59 -5.47
CA ALA A 34 12.25 8.39 -4.74
C ALA A 34 12.43 8.00 -3.27
N GLU A 35 12.80 8.98 -2.47
CA GLU A 35 12.82 8.85 -1.02
C GLU A 35 11.39 8.43 -0.64
N TYR A 36 11.22 7.16 -0.26
CA TYR A 36 9.95 6.66 0.26
C TYR A 36 9.73 7.41 1.57
N VAL A 37 9.06 8.55 1.51
CA VAL A 37 8.44 9.17 2.68
C VAL A 37 7.52 8.09 3.21
N THR A 38 7.88 7.46 4.33
CA THR A 38 7.15 6.35 4.91
C THR A 38 5.68 6.77 5.00
N PRO A 39 4.76 6.21 4.20
CA PRO A 39 3.41 6.73 4.21
C PRO A 39 2.84 6.42 5.59
N ALA A 40 2.26 7.44 6.23
CA ALA A 40 1.67 7.25 7.54
C ALA A 40 0.59 6.15 7.43
N LEU A 41 0.67 5.13 8.29
CA LEU A 41 -0.44 4.21 8.46
C LEU A 41 -1.59 5.02 9.05
N VAL A 42 -2.71 5.05 8.33
CA VAL A 42 -3.91 5.80 8.73
C VAL A 42 -5.00 4.81 9.05
N PRO A 43 -5.17 4.41 10.33
CA PRO A 43 -6.31 3.58 10.71
C PRO A 43 -7.62 4.35 10.52
N ILE A 44 -8.65 3.61 10.08
CA ILE A 44 -10.00 4.11 9.78
C ILE A 44 -11.00 3.11 10.35
N MET A 45 -11.95 3.63 11.14
CA MET A 45 -13.05 2.84 11.70
C MET A 45 -14.21 2.76 10.70
N GLN A 46 -14.68 1.56 10.32
CA GLN A 46 -15.77 1.46 9.36
C GLN A 46 -17.10 1.99 9.91
N SER A 47 -17.34 1.92 11.23
CA SER A 47 -18.59 2.40 11.84
C SER A 47 -18.81 3.91 11.66
N THR A 48 -17.74 4.68 11.42
CA THR A 48 -17.80 6.13 11.21
C THR A 48 -17.97 6.51 9.73
N THR A 49 -17.97 5.52 8.82
CA THR A 49 -17.96 5.78 7.38
C THR A 49 -19.34 6.11 6.80
N GLY A 50 -20.38 6.24 7.62
CA GLY A 50 -21.72 6.64 7.19
C GLY A 50 -22.61 5.48 6.74
N ALA A 51 -23.38 5.68 5.66
CA ALA A 51 -24.32 4.67 5.18
C ALA A 51 -23.59 3.35 4.83
N TYR A 52 -24.23 2.23 5.17
CA TYR A 52 -23.68 0.88 4.99
C TYR A 52 -22.37 0.61 5.73
N ALA A 53 -22.08 1.38 6.80
CA ALA A 53 -20.90 1.21 7.64
C ALA A 53 -20.68 -0.24 8.12
N ALA A 54 -21.75 -1.00 8.37
CA ALA A 54 -21.66 -2.42 8.74
C ALA A 54 -21.00 -3.32 7.67
N TYR A 55 -20.97 -2.88 6.41
CA TYR A 55 -20.49 -3.63 5.25
C TYR A 55 -19.24 -3.02 4.61
N ASN A 56 -18.55 -2.13 5.32
CA ASN A 56 -17.45 -1.32 4.78
C ASN A 56 -16.04 -1.87 5.11
N CYS A 57 -15.90 -3.07 5.68
CA CYS A 57 -14.60 -3.66 6.00
C CYS A 57 -13.66 -3.73 4.77
N GLY A 58 -14.19 -4.14 3.61
CA GLY A 58 -13.45 -4.18 2.34
C GLY A 58 -13.03 -2.79 1.84
N PRO A 59 -13.98 -1.87 1.55
CA PRO A 59 -13.69 -0.49 1.15
C PRO A 59 -12.72 0.22 2.09
N THR A 60 -12.87 0.03 3.40
CA THR A 60 -12.01 0.64 4.42
C THR A 60 -10.60 0.06 4.35
N SER A 61 -10.45 -1.26 4.25
CA SER A 61 -9.13 -1.91 4.13
C SER A 61 -8.40 -1.50 2.85
N VAL A 62 -9.10 -1.41 1.71
CA VAL A 62 -8.51 -0.90 0.46
C VAL A 62 -8.10 0.56 0.58
N THR A 63 -8.95 1.39 1.19
CA THR A 63 -8.64 2.80 1.46
C THR A 63 -7.36 2.94 2.29
N MET A 64 -7.24 2.18 3.38
CA MET A 64 -6.06 2.21 4.24
C MET A 64 -4.80 1.73 3.49
N ALA A 65 -4.91 0.68 2.66
CA ALA A 65 -3.80 0.18 1.86
C ALA A 65 -3.28 1.20 0.83
N LEU A 66 -4.20 1.90 0.13
CA LEU A 66 -3.85 2.96 -0.83
C LEU A 66 -3.14 4.13 -0.13
N VAL A 67 -3.70 4.62 0.98
CA VAL A 67 -3.13 5.73 1.76
C VAL A 67 -1.75 5.35 2.32
N ALA A 68 -1.59 4.12 2.80
CA ALA A 68 -0.32 3.58 3.26
C ALA A 68 0.75 3.43 2.16
N LYS A 69 0.41 3.76 0.90
CA LYS A 69 1.35 3.83 -0.23
C LYS A 69 1.39 5.21 -0.87
N GLY A 70 0.89 6.23 -0.16
CA GLY A 70 0.88 7.62 -0.64
C GLY A 70 -0.13 7.89 -1.75
N ILE A 71 -0.94 6.90 -2.13
CA ILE A 71 -2.01 7.07 -3.10
C ILE A 71 -3.15 7.74 -2.35
N LYS A 72 -3.30 9.04 -2.59
CA LYS A 72 -4.46 9.81 -2.18
C LYS A 72 -5.41 9.87 -3.36
N PRO A 73 -6.53 9.17 -3.33
CA PRO A 73 -7.57 9.37 -4.32
C PRO A 73 -8.02 10.83 -4.30
N ALA A 74 -7.89 11.48 -5.46
CA ALA A 74 -7.77 12.92 -5.60
C ALA A 74 -9.05 13.74 -5.29
N ALA A 75 -10.08 13.14 -4.69
CA ALA A 75 -11.37 13.76 -4.41
C ALA A 75 -11.80 13.62 -2.93
N TRP A 76 -10.87 13.36 -2.01
CA TRP A 76 -11.19 12.95 -0.63
C TRP A 76 -11.04 14.12 0.35
N PRO A 77 -12.10 14.88 0.67
CA PRO A 77 -12.03 15.95 1.67
C PRO A 77 -11.73 15.41 3.08
N ASP A 78 -12.10 14.16 3.36
CA ASP A 78 -11.83 13.46 4.62
C ASP A 78 -11.80 11.92 4.45
N LYS A 79 -11.44 11.20 5.53
CA LYS A 79 -11.35 9.73 5.58
C LYS A 79 -12.68 9.00 5.36
N VAL A 80 -13.81 9.64 5.64
CA VAL A 80 -15.15 9.05 5.51
C VAL A 80 -15.61 9.12 4.06
N ALA A 81 -15.50 10.30 3.45
CA ALA A 81 -15.73 10.51 2.03
C ALA A 81 -14.85 9.59 1.18
N ALA A 82 -13.61 9.37 1.64
CA ALA A 82 -12.68 8.44 1.03
C ALA A 82 -13.23 7.01 0.88
N VAL A 83 -13.64 6.42 2.01
CA VAL A 83 -14.18 5.06 2.03
C VAL A 83 -15.44 4.96 1.17
N GLN A 84 -16.30 5.97 1.22
CA GLN A 84 -17.54 5.97 0.43
C GLN A 84 -17.27 6.09 -1.08
N LEU A 85 -16.23 6.81 -1.49
CA LEU A 85 -15.79 6.89 -2.88
C LEU A 85 -15.20 5.55 -3.36
N VAL A 86 -14.37 4.89 -2.55
CA VAL A 86 -13.92 3.52 -2.86
C VAL A 86 -15.13 2.59 -3.01
N ARG A 87 -16.06 2.62 -2.05
CA ARG A 87 -17.26 1.78 -2.04
C ARG A 87 -18.10 1.95 -3.30
N ARG A 88 -18.38 3.20 -3.68
CA ARG A 88 -19.32 3.54 -4.76
C ARG A 88 -18.67 3.42 -6.13
N ASP A 89 -17.52 4.05 -6.31
CA ASP A 89 -16.94 4.28 -7.64
C ASP A 89 -15.92 3.19 -7.98
N ALA A 90 -14.97 2.94 -7.08
CA ALA A 90 -13.88 1.99 -7.33
C ALA A 90 -14.37 0.52 -7.30
N MET A 91 -15.24 0.19 -6.35
CA MET A 91 -15.78 -1.16 -6.16
C MET A 91 -17.13 -1.39 -6.85
N LYS A 92 -17.59 -0.44 -7.68
CA LYS A 92 -18.86 -0.50 -8.41
C LYS A 92 -20.07 -0.81 -7.51
N LYS A 93 -20.17 -0.11 -6.39
CA LYS A 93 -21.23 -0.23 -5.37
C LYS A 93 -21.24 -1.59 -4.66
N VAL A 94 -20.62 -1.60 -3.48
CA VAL A 94 -20.78 -2.71 -2.51
C VAL A 94 -22.25 -2.76 -2.03
N GLY A 95 -22.82 -3.96 -2.00
CA GLY A 95 -24.20 -4.20 -1.53
C GLY A 95 -24.30 -4.36 -0.01
N SER A 96 -25.46 -4.81 0.48
CA SER A 96 -25.66 -5.21 1.88
C SER A 96 -25.09 -6.60 2.20
N GLY A 97 -24.57 -7.33 1.21
CA GLY A 97 -23.91 -8.63 1.40
C GLY A 97 -22.41 -8.54 1.72
N GLY A 98 -21.85 -7.34 1.90
CA GLY A 98 -20.40 -7.15 2.05
C GLY A 98 -19.66 -7.07 0.73
N THR A 99 -18.33 -7.19 0.79
CA THR A 99 -17.41 -6.96 -0.34
C THR A 99 -16.88 -8.28 -0.89
N THR A 100 -16.90 -8.46 -2.21
CA THR A 100 -16.30 -9.63 -2.87
C THR A 100 -14.82 -9.41 -3.22
N LEU A 101 -14.07 -10.49 -3.46
CA LEU A 101 -12.68 -10.40 -3.95
C LEU A 101 -12.56 -9.58 -5.24
N ALA A 102 -13.45 -9.81 -6.20
CA ALA A 102 -13.47 -9.06 -7.44
C ALA A 102 -13.69 -7.55 -7.20
N GLN A 103 -14.47 -7.18 -6.18
CA GLN A 103 -14.65 -5.79 -5.78
C GLN A 103 -13.39 -5.22 -5.12
N ILE A 104 -12.68 -5.99 -4.29
CA ILE A 104 -11.36 -5.57 -3.75
C ILE A 104 -10.37 -5.30 -4.89
N GLN A 105 -10.27 -6.24 -5.86
CA GLN A 105 -9.39 -6.08 -7.02
C GLN A 105 -9.79 -4.88 -7.89
N ALA A 106 -11.09 -4.69 -8.14
CA ALA A 106 -11.60 -3.52 -8.85
C ALA A 106 -11.27 -2.21 -8.12
N GLY A 107 -11.33 -2.22 -6.79
CA GLY A 107 -10.93 -1.12 -5.92
C GLY A 107 -9.50 -0.65 -6.19
N PHE A 108 -8.54 -1.58 -6.31
CA PHE A 108 -7.16 -1.26 -6.66
C PHE A 108 -7.01 -0.87 -8.14
N ALA A 109 -7.67 -1.60 -9.05
CA ALA A 109 -7.60 -1.34 -10.49
C ALA A 109 -8.09 0.06 -10.86
N TYR A 110 -9.10 0.59 -10.16
CA TYR A 110 -9.59 1.96 -10.34
C TYR A 110 -8.47 3.01 -10.15
N TYR A 111 -7.50 2.74 -9.28
CA TYR A 111 -6.35 3.61 -9.04
C TYR A 111 -5.12 3.22 -9.87
N GLY A 112 -5.31 2.45 -10.95
CA GLY A 112 -4.24 2.01 -11.85
C GLY A 112 -3.32 0.96 -11.23
N LYS A 113 -3.78 0.26 -10.17
CA LYS A 113 -2.98 -0.75 -9.46
C LYS A 113 -3.48 -2.15 -9.79
N GLY A 114 -2.57 -2.96 -10.34
CA GLY A 114 -2.81 -4.40 -10.49
C GLY A 114 -2.96 -5.07 -9.13
N SER A 115 -3.59 -6.23 -9.10
CA SER A 115 -3.65 -7.08 -7.90
C SER A 115 -3.96 -8.52 -8.28
N HIS A 116 -3.56 -9.46 -7.43
CA HIS A 116 -3.92 -10.87 -7.57
C HIS A 116 -4.47 -11.44 -6.26
N ILE A 117 -5.22 -12.53 -6.40
CA ILE A 117 -5.71 -13.31 -5.28
C ILE A 117 -4.61 -14.27 -4.86
N ALA A 118 -4.34 -14.35 -3.56
CA ALA A 118 -3.24 -15.13 -3.00
C ALA A 118 -3.71 -16.08 -1.89
N GLY A 119 -2.99 -17.19 -1.74
CA GLY A 119 -3.10 -18.04 -0.55
C GLY A 119 -2.53 -17.35 0.69
N ILE A 120 -2.84 -17.88 1.88
CA ILE A 120 -2.42 -17.25 3.14
C ILE A 120 -0.90 -17.25 3.33
N ASP A 121 -0.20 -18.28 2.86
CA ASP A 121 1.27 -18.35 2.91
C ASP A 121 1.93 -17.22 2.12
N GLU A 122 1.43 -16.99 0.90
CA GLU A 122 1.92 -15.92 0.04
C GLU A 122 1.59 -14.55 0.65
N ALA A 123 0.36 -14.35 1.13
CA ALA A 123 -0.05 -13.12 1.81
C ALA A 123 0.86 -12.77 2.99
N ILE A 124 1.17 -13.75 3.84
CA ILE A 124 2.07 -13.60 4.98
C ILE A 124 3.47 -13.24 4.50
N ASN A 125 4.01 -13.94 3.50
CA ASN A 125 5.35 -13.67 2.96
C ASN A 125 5.48 -12.26 2.38
N TRP A 126 4.49 -11.80 1.61
CA TRP A 126 4.46 -10.45 1.05
C TRP A 126 4.39 -9.37 2.14
N ALA A 127 3.54 -9.58 3.15
CA ALA A 127 3.49 -8.69 4.31
C ALA A 127 4.81 -8.70 5.09
N HIS A 128 5.48 -9.84 5.21
CA HIS A 128 6.78 -9.94 5.86
C HIS A 128 7.82 -9.04 5.18
N GLN A 129 7.75 -8.94 3.85
CA GLN A 129 8.59 -8.08 3.01
C GLN A 129 8.13 -6.61 2.98
N GLY A 130 7.10 -6.22 3.75
CA GLY A 130 6.61 -4.84 3.84
C GLY A 130 5.63 -4.43 2.74
N HIS A 131 5.09 -5.39 2.00
CA HIS A 131 4.02 -5.13 1.05
C HIS A 131 2.66 -5.06 1.74
N ALA A 132 1.75 -4.29 1.13
CA ALA A 132 0.38 -4.18 1.57
C ALA A 132 -0.39 -5.44 1.17
N VAL A 133 -1.23 -5.96 2.06
CA VAL A 133 -2.12 -7.09 1.76
C VAL A 133 -3.50 -6.82 2.38
N VAL A 134 -4.57 -7.06 1.63
CA VAL A 134 -5.93 -7.11 2.20
C VAL A 134 -6.25 -8.58 2.48
N VAL A 135 -6.48 -8.90 3.74
CA VAL A 135 -6.69 -10.28 4.21
C VAL A 135 -8.15 -10.46 4.60
N GLY A 136 -8.78 -11.52 4.10
CA GLY A 136 -10.13 -11.95 4.45
C GLY A 136 -10.11 -13.02 5.53
N GLY A 137 -11.10 -13.02 6.43
CA GLY A 137 -11.18 -13.98 7.53
C GLY A 137 -12.41 -13.80 8.41
N ASP A 138 -12.39 -14.40 9.60
CA ASP A 138 -13.46 -14.29 10.60
C ASP A 138 -13.14 -13.23 11.66
N ALA A 139 -13.97 -12.19 11.75
CA ALA A 139 -13.83 -11.15 12.77
C ALA A 139 -13.95 -11.65 14.21
N ALA A 140 -14.50 -12.85 14.42
CA ALA A 140 -14.63 -13.47 15.73
C ALA A 140 -13.34 -14.14 16.25
N THR A 141 -12.27 -14.14 15.43
CA THR A 141 -11.00 -14.77 15.80
C THR A 141 -10.48 -14.25 17.14
N PRO A 142 -10.20 -15.11 18.14
CA PRO A 142 -9.83 -14.65 19.49
C PRO A 142 -8.61 -13.73 19.55
N ALA A 143 -7.67 -13.89 18.62
CA ALA A 143 -6.51 -13.01 18.53
C ALA A 143 -6.86 -11.58 18.10
N PHE A 144 -8.08 -11.34 17.60
CA PHE A 144 -8.61 -10.06 17.15
C PHE A 144 -9.67 -9.54 18.14
N ASN A 145 -9.51 -9.89 19.43
CA ASN A 145 -10.43 -9.56 20.52
C ASN A 145 -10.67 -8.05 20.73
N TRP A 146 -9.97 -7.16 20.04
CA TRP A 146 -10.31 -5.73 20.01
C TRP A 146 -11.62 -5.47 19.26
N ALA A 147 -12.15 -6.41 18.47
CA ALA A 147 -13.48 -6.33 17.87
C ALA A 147 -14.61 -6.75 18.85
N LYS A 148 -14.53 -6.35 20.14
CA LYS A 148 -15.37 -6.89 21.24
C LYS A 148 -16.87 -6.86 20.98
N TRP A 149 -17.38 -5.88 20.22
CA TRP A 149 -18.80 -5.80 19.86
C TRP A 149 -19.28 -6.94 18.95
N LEU A 150 -18.37 -7.63 18.25
CA LEU A 150 -18.65 -8.84 17.48
C LEU A 150 -18.50 -10.12 18.31
N THR A 151 -17.69 -10.10 19.38
CA THR A 151 -17.30 -11.31 20.13
C THR A 151 -18.37 -11.93 21.02
N ALA A 152 -19.56 -11.32 21.18
CA ALA A 152 -20.67 -11.94 21.89
C ALA A 152 -21.38 -12.99 20.99
N GLY A 153 -20.73 -14.14 20.80
CA GLY A 153 -21.33 -15.33 20.17
C GLY A 153 -21.43 -15.33 18.64
N ALA A 154 -20.91 -14.32 17.95
CA ALA A 154 -20.85 -14.35 16.49
C ALA A 154 -19.61 -15.17 16.07
N SER A 155 -19.79 -16.26 15.34
CA SER A 155 -18.73 -16.92 14.55
C SER A 155 -19.18 -16.91 13.09
N GLY A 156 -18.23 -16.90 12.16
CA GLY A 156 -18.54 -16.84 10.74
C GLY A 156 -18.93 -15.45 10.22
N VAL A 157 -18.45 -14.40 10.86
CA VAL A 157 -18.61 -13.03 10.38
C VAL A 157 -17.47 -12.71 9.43
N GLY A 158 -17.73 -12.84 8.13
CA GLY A 158 -16.76 -12.53 7.08
C GLY A 158 -16.27 -11.08 7.19
N HIS A 159 -14.95 -10.91 7.20
CA HIS A 159 -14.31 -9.64 7.48
C HIS A 159 -13.04 -9.44 6.67
N TYR A 160 -12.71 -8.17 6.39
CA TYR A 160 -11.45 -7.79 5.74
C TYR A 160 -10.67 -6.84 6.62
N VAL A 161 -9.36 -7.08 6.66
CA VAL A 161 -8.39 -6.27 7.38
C VAL A 161 -7.22 -5.90 6.47
N PHE A 162 -6.55 -4.80 6.78
CA PHE A 162 -5.34 -4.39 6.08
C PHE A 162 -4.11 -4.85 6.85
N LEU A 163 -3.35 -5.77 6.26
CA LEU A 163 -2.05 -6.22 6.72
C LEU A 163 -0.97 -5.32 6.10
N ALA A 164 -0.39 -4.45 6.92
CA ALA A 164 0.48 -3.35 6.49
C ALA A 164 1.98 -3.69 6.48
N GLY A 165 2.33 -4.87 7.00
CA GLY A 165 3.67 -5.42 6.92
C GLY A 165 4.10 -6.07 8.23
N TYR A 166 5.40 -6.28 8.42
CA TYR A 166 5.98 -6.91 9.60
C TYR A 166 6.87 -5.94 10.40
N ASP A 167 6.94 -6.16 11.71
CA ASP A 167 7.83 -5.53 12.67
C ASP A 167 8.51 -6.65 13.46
N SER A 168 9.85 -6.72 13.42
CA SER A 168 10.60 -7.83 14.02
C SER A 168 10.47 -7.92 15.54
N SER A 169 10.10 -6.83 16.22
CA SER A 169 9.96 -6.78 17.68
C SER A 169 8.53 -7.06 18.16
N ARG A 170 7.53 -6.85 17.31
CA ARG A 170 6.11 -6.88 17.71
C ARG A 170 5.23 -7.82 16.89
N GLY A 171 5.67 -8.24 15.70
CA GLY A 171 4.90 -9.07 14.78
C GLY A 171 4.29 -8.28 13.62
N TYR A 172 3.23 -8.82 13.04
CA TYR A 172 2.59 -8.24 11.86
C TYR A 172 1.70 -7.05 12.22
N LYS A 173 1.87 -5.94 11.49
CA LYS A 173 1.09 -4.71 11.60
C LYS A 173 -0.25 -4.88 10.91
N ILE A 174 -1.34 -4.70 11.64
CA ILE A 174 -2.69 -4.85 11.10
C ILE A 174 -3.54 -3.61 11.44
N LEU A 175 -4.30 -3.14 10.46
CA LEU A 175 -5.30 -2.11 10.61
C LEU A 175 -6.66 -2.76 10.41
N ASP A 176 -7.43 -2.85 11.50
CA ASP A 176 -8.73 -3.50 11.54
C ASP A 176 -9.87 -2.46 11.56
N PRO A 177 -10.74 -2.43 10.54
CA PRO A 177 -11.86 -1.49 10.46
C PRO A 177 -12.91 -1.60 11.59
N VAL A 178 -12.98 -2.70 12.36
CA VAL A 178 -14.06 -2.97 13.35
C VAL A 178 -13.58 -2.93 14.80
N SER A 179 -12.36 -2.44 15.05
CA SER A 179 -11.77 -2.39 16.39
C SER A 179 -12.54 -1.48 17.37
N ALA A 180 -13.23 -2.10 18.34
CA ALA A 180 -14.25 -1.57 19.25
C ALA A 180 -13.84 -0.35 20.08
N SER A 181 -12.57 -0.26 20.45
CA SER A 181 -12.02 0.80 21.30
C SER A 181 -10.73 1.40 20.75
N SER A 182 -10.30 0.97 19.56
CA SER A 182 -8.95 1.27 19.03
C SER A 182 -8.85 1.26 17.51
N ALA A 183 -9.92 1.42 16.73
CA ALA A 183 -9.82 1.48 15.25
C ALA A 183 -9.06 2.71 14.70
N ASN A 184 -8.43 3.50 15.57
CA ASN A 184 -7.43 4.52 15.24
C ASN A 184 -5.98 4.06 15.51
N VAL A 185 -5.73 2.78 15.84
CA VAL A 185 -4.39 2.26 16.15
C VAL A 185 -3.97 1.16 15.18
N VAL A 186 -2.65 1.04 15.04
CA VAL A 186 -2.02 -0.12 14.39
C VAL A 186 -1.91 -1.22 15.43
N HIS A 187 -2.49 -2.38 15.14
CA HIS A 187 -2.41 -3.56 15.97
C HIS A 187 -1.22 -4.43 15.54
N TYR A 188 -0.73 -5.26 16.46
CA TYR A 188 0.37 -6.19 16.20
C TYR A 188 -0.08 -7.60 16.56
N VAL A 189 0.14 -8.54 15.64
CA VAL A 189 -0.29 -9.94 15.80
C VAL A 189 0.81 -10.91 15.40
N SER A 190 0.75 -12.13 15.94
CA SER A 190 1.58 -13.24 15.48
C SER A 190 1.15 -13.71 14.09
N GLU A 191 2.03 -14.45 13.41
CA GLU A 191 1.66 -15.16 12.19
C GLU A 191 0.51 -16.15 12.43
N SER A 192 0.55 -16.88 13.56
CA SER A 192 -0.48 -17.84 13.92
C SER A 192 -1.86 -17.20 14.07
N ALA A 193 -1.93 -15.96 14.53
CA ALA A 193 -3.18 -15.20 14.61
C ALA A 193 -3.73 -14.85 13.23
N ILE A 194 -2.88 -14.45 12.27
CA ILE A 194 -3.29 -14.19 10.88
C ILE A 194 -3.79 -15.47 10.22
N ARG A 195 -3.09 -16.59 10.44
CA ARG A 195 -3.51 -17.90 9.93
C ARG A 195 -4.86 -18.33 10.51
N ALA A 196 -5.05 -18.17 11.82
CA ALA A 196 -6.33 -18.45 12.47
C ALA A 196 -7.45 -17.59 11.88
N PHE A 197 -7.20 -16.28 11.72
CA PHE A 197 -8.14 -15.36 11.10
C PHE A 197 -8.54 -15.78 9.69
N SER A 198 -7.57 -16.09 8.84
CA SER A 198 -7.81 -16.50 7.46
C SER A 198 -8.34 -17.93 7.34
N SER A 199 -8.26 -18.78 8.36
CA SER A 199 -8.61 -20.21 8.24
C SER A 199 -10.10 -20.46 8.01
N TYR A 200 -10.97 -19.50 8.36
CA TYR A 200 -12.41 -19.68 8.28
C TYR A 200 -12.91 -19.67 6.82
N TYR A 201 -13.42 -20.81 6.37
CA TYR A 201 -14.06 -20.96 5.06
C TYR A 201 -15.51 -20.44 5.11
N PRO A 202 -16.00 -19.68 4.12
CA PRO A 202 -15.43 -19.45 2.79
C PRO A 202 -14.57 -18.18 2.64
N TYR A 203 -14.15 -17.53 3.74
CA TYR A 203 -13.56 -16.19 3.72
C TYR A 203 -12.05 -16.15 3.50
N GLN A 204 -11.43 -17.27 3.10
CA GLN A 204 -10.04 -17.33 2.63
C GLN A 204 -9.90 -16.48 1.36
N SER A 205 -9.55 -15.21 1.54
CA SER A 205 -9.70 -14.19 0.51
C SER A 205 -8.64 -13.13 0.70
N ASN A 206 -7.44 -13.38 0.18
CA ASN A 206 -6.33 -12.43 0.27
C ASN A 206 -6.09 -11.78 -1.08
N VAL A 207 -5.95 -10.46 -1.08
CA VAL A 207 -5.59 -9.69 -2.27
C VAL A 207 -4.28 -8.98 -2.02
N ILE A 208 -3.32 -9.23 -2.90
CA ILE A 208 -2.02 -8.57 -2.92
C ILE A 208 -2.04 -7.53 -4.05
N PRO A 209 -2.12 -6.24 -3.72
CA PRO A 209 -2.02 -5.18 -4.71
C PRO A 209 -0.56 -4.85 -5.07
N ASN A 210 -0.33 -4.55 -6.34
CA ASN A 210 0.92 -4.03 -6.87
C ASN A 210 0.98 -2.51 -6.64
N LEU A 211 1.15 -2.09 -5.38
CA LEU A 211 1.11 -0.68 -4.96
C LEU A 211 2.42 0.07 -5.13
#